data_AF-A0A2V8LVD2-F1
#
_entry.id   AF-A0A2V8LVD2-F1
#
_cell.length_a   1.000
_cell.length_b   1.000
_cell.length_c   1.000
_cell.angle_alpha   90.00
_cell.angle_beta   90.00
_cell.angle_gamma   90.00
#
_symmetry.space_group_name_H-M   'P 1'
#
loop_
_entity.id
_entity.type
_entity.pdbx_description
1 polymer ?
#
loop_
_entity_poly.entity_id
_entity_poly.type
_entity_poly.pdbx_seq_one_letter_code
_entity_poly.pdbx_strand_id
1 'polypeptide(L)'
;SSIAVNSIGEVFVGGVTSSPNFPTKNPLQTIFGGNLADAFVMKLNASGNTLVYSTYLGGSGNDGITGIAVNNAGEAFVTGVTFSPNFPTKNAIQTNFAGGDFDAFLAKLSDAGSSLQFSTYLGGRGDDRGYRLALDSSSNVYVVGQTTSSNFPVASPLQATMGGGADAFMTKFSATGSLAFSTYLGGSGIDGATGVAVDASGNSYITGFTDSDDFPVAAALQPVKNADDDGGPRFGIFNCG
;
A
#
# COMPACT_ATOMS: atom_id res chain seq x y z
N SER A 1 -5.06 -9.17 4.58
CA SER A 1 -6.05 -8.34 5.29
C SER A 1 -5.33 -7.38 6.24
N SER A 2 -6.01 -6.31 6.63
CA SER A 2 -5.49 -5.24 7.50
C SER A 2 -6.62 -4.62 8.32
N ILE A 3 -6.28 -4.01 9.45
CA ILE A 3 -7.23 -3.37 10.37
C ILE A 3 -6.67 -2.03 10.85
N ALA A 4 -7.53 -1.03 10.96
CA ALA A 4 -7.23 0.26 11.55
C ALA A 4 -8.38 0.72 12.47
N VAL A 5 -8.07 1.58 13.44
CA VAL A 5 -9.05 2.15 14.37
C VAL A 5 -8.84 3.66 14.42
N ASN A 6 -9.90 4.44 14.29
CA ASN A 6 -9.81 5.90 14.38
C ASN A 6 -9.88 6.39 15.84
N SER A 7 -9.71 7.70 16.05
CA SER A 7 -9.66 8.31 17.39
C SER A 7 -10.96 8.21 18.20
N ILE A 8 -12.10 7.93 17.54
CA ILE A 8 -13.40 7.71 18.19
C ILE A 8 -13.75 6.22 18.34
N GLY A 9 -12.83 5.33 17.97
CA GLY A 9 -12.93 3.88 18.18
C GLY A 9 -13.59 3.10 17.03
N GLU A 10 -13.99 3.74 15.93
CA GLU A 10 -14.54 3.03 14.77
C GLU A 10 -13.47 2.18 14.10
N VAL A 11 -13.85 0.97 13.69
CA VAL A 11 -12.94 -0.06 13.19
C VAL A 11 -13.07 -0.18 11.68
N PHE A 12 -11.95 -0.15 10.99
CA PHE A 12 -11.86 -0.27 9.54
C PHE A 12 -11.11 -1.56 9.20
N VAL A 13 -11.66 -2.38 8.31
CA VAL A 13 -11.04 -3.63 7.88
C VAL A 13 -10.95 -3.65 6.36
N GLY A 14 -9.75 -3.95 5.86
CA GLY A 14 -9.47 -4.20 4.46
C GLY A 14 -9.07 -5.65 4.25
N GLY A 15 -9.51 -6.28 3.17
CA GLY A 15 -9.14 -7.65 2.88
C GLY A 15 -9.44 -8.09 1.46
N VAL A 16 -9.56 -9.40 1.30
CA VAL A 16 -9.96 -10.08 0.08
C VAL A 16 -11.17 -10.95 0.39
N THR A 17 -12.12 -11.03 -0.53
CA THR A 17 -13.26 -11.93 -0.50
C THR A 17 -13.37 -12.64 -1.83
N SER A 18 -13.80 -13.89 -1.85
CA SER A 18 -14.21 -14.63 -3.05
C SER A 18 -15.73 -14.83 -3.12
N SER A 19 -16.46 -14.22 -2.18
CA SER A 19 -17.89 -14.38 -2.02
C SER A 19 -18.63 -13.27 -2.78
N PRO A 20 -19.51 -13.61 -3.74
CA PRO A 20 -20.36 -12.64 -4.43
C PRO A 20 -21.52 -12.12 -3.55
N ASN A 21 -21.74 -12.76 -2.39
CA ASN A 21 -22.73 -12.38 -1.39
C ASN A 21 -22.09 -11.79 -0.11
N PHE A 22 -20.90 -11.19 -0.21
CA PHE A 22 -20.31 -10.43 0.87
C PHE A 22 -21.31 -9.34 1.33
N PRO A 23 -21.53 -9.17 2.65
CA PRO A 23 -22.50 -8.21 3.14
C PRO A 23 -22.08 -6.81 2.72
N THR A 24 -22.87 -6.16 1.87
CA THR A 24 -22.68 -4.75 1.47
C THR A 24 -23.65 -3.84 2.23
N LYS A 25 -23.16 -2.67 2.66
CA LYS A 25 -23.97 -1.63 3.29
C LYS A 25 -23.44 -0.28 2.85
N ASN A 26 -24.29 0.56 2.25
CA ASN A 26 -23.89 1.83 1.63
C ASN A 26 -22.63 1.71 0.73
N PRO A 27 -22.55 0.71 -0.17
CA PRO A 27 -21.31 0.40 -0.87
C PRO A 27 -20.95 1.42 -1.95
N LEU A 28 -19.65 1.56 -2.22
CA LEU A 28 -19.11 2.11 -3.46
C LEU A 28 -19.37 1.17 -4.66
N GLN A 29 -19.14 -0.13 -4.48
CA GLN A 29 -19.40 -1.19 -5.45
C GLN A 29 -20.29 -2.25 -4.83
N THR A 30 -21.44 -2.49 -5.46
CA THR A 30 -22.44 -3.48 -5.04
C THR A 30 -22.18 -4.88 -5.58
N ILE A 31 -21.34 -5.00 -6.60
CA ILE A 31 -21.12 -6.24 -7.37
C ILE A 31 -19.67 -6.67 -7.19
N PHE A 32 -19.49 -7.98 -6.97
CA PHE A 32 -18.21 -8.66 -7.09
C PHE A 32 -17.80 -8.65 -8.57
N GLY A 33 -16.81 -7.82 -8.90
CA GLY A 33 -16.31 -7.62 -10.26
C GLY A 33 -15.19 -8.58 -10.63
N GLY A 34 -14.44 -9.04 -9.62
CA GLY A 34 -13.23 -9.83 -9.83
C GLY A 34 -13.48 -11.22 -10.38
N ASN A 35 -12.41 -11.88 -10.83
CA ASN A 35 -12.48 -13.23 -11.38
C ASN A 35 -12.72 -14.27 -10.27
N LEU A 36 -11.75 -14.38 -9.35
CA LEU A 36 -11.81 -15.30 -8.21
C LEU A 36 -11.87 -14.58 -6.86
N ALA A 37 -11.38 -13.34 -6.80
CA ALA A 37 -11.37 -12.58 -5.57
C ALA A 37 -11.42 -11.07 -5.83
N ASP A 38 -12.12 -10.33 -4.97
CA ASP A 38 -12.10 -8.87 -4.93
C ASP A 38 -11.60 -8.39 -3.58
N ALA A 39 -11.04 -7.17 -3.56
CA ALA A 39 -10.80 -6.53 -2.30
C ALA A 39 -12.12 -6.10 -1.66
N PHE A 40 -12.13 -5.96 -0.34
CA PHE A 40 -13.25 -5.34 0.36
C PHE A 40 -12.74 -4.34 1.40
N VAL A 41 -13.57 -3.33 1.67
CA VAL A 41 -13.42 -2.43 2.81
C VAL A 41 -14.70 -2.47 3.62
N MET A 42 -14.59 -2.57 4.94
CA MET A 42 -15.71 -2.40 5.86
C MET A 42 -15.35 -1.49 7.02
N LYS A 43 -16.37 -0.79 7.54
CA LYS A 43 -16.30 0.04 8.74
C LYS A 43 -17.33 -0.46 9.75
N LEU A 44 -16.91 -0.66 11.00
CA LEU A 44 -17.76 -0.96 12.14
C LEU A 44 -17.82 0.25 13.08
N ASN A 45 -18.91 0.37 13.83
CA ASN A 45 -19.02 1.37 14.90
C ASN A 45 -18.02 1.10 16.03
N ALA A 46 -17.88 2.05 16.96
CA ALA A 46 -16.94 1.95 18.07
C ALA A 46 -17.15 0.75 19.00
N SER A 47 -18.38 0.23 19.08
CA SER A 47 -18.70 -1.00 19.82
C SER A 47 -18.37 -2.28 19.06
N GLY A 48 -17.96 -2.20 17.79
CA GLY A 48 -17.67 -3.34 16.93
C GLY A 48 -18.88 -4.21 16.56
N ASN A 49 -20.10 -3.76 16.84
CA ASN A 49 -21.32 -4.57 16.73
C ASN A 49 -22.26 -4.14 15.59
N THR A 50 -21.98 -3.01 14.94
CA THR A 50 -22.79 -2.48 13.83
C THR A 50 -21.90 -2.20 12.64
N LEU A 51 -22.23 -2.83 11.50
CA LEU A 51 -21.66 -2.49 10.20
C LEU A 51 -22.14 -1.08 9.82
N VAL A 52 -21.22 -0.15 9.63
CA VAL A 52 -21.49 1.23 9.20
C VAL A 52 -21.57 1.27 7.68
N TYR A 53 -20.52 0.79 7.02
CA TYR A 53 -20.52 0.53 5.58
C TYR A 53 -19.68 -0.70 5.25
N SER A 54 -19.89 -1.26 4.07
CA SER A 54 -19.03 -2.27 3.46
C SER A 54 -19.21 -2.28 1.96
N THR A 55 -18.10 -2.48 1.25
CA THR A 55 -18.04 -2.44 -0.21
C THR A 55 -16.99 -3.40 -0.75
N TYR A 56 -17.21 -3.90 -1.96
CA TYR A 56 -16.11 -4.40 -2.78
C TYR A 56 -15.23 -3.22 -3.25
N LEU A 57 -13.99 -3.52 -3.61
CA LEU A 57 -13.07 -2.61 -4.28
C LEU A 57 -12.21 -3.41 -5.27
N GLY A 58 -12.55 -3.33 -6.55
CA GLY A 58 -11.88 -4.10 -7.59
C GLY A 58 -12.39 -3.84 -9.00
N GLY A 59 -11.73 -4.45 -9.97
CA GLY A 59 -12.07 -4.49 -11.38
C GLY A 59 -12.41 -5.92 -11.81
N SER A 60 -11.98 -6.33 -13.00
CA SER A 60 -12.28 -7.66 -13.57
C SER A 60 -11.28 -8.76 -13.22
N GLY A 61 -10.11 -8.38 -12.69
CA GLY A 61 -9.05 -9.27 -12.23
C GLY A 61 -9.22 -9.65 -10.76
N ASN A 62 -8.20 -10.28 -10.17
CA ASN A 62 -8.18 -10.51 -8.74
C ASN A 62 -7.66 -9.26 -8.02
N ASP A 63 -8.32 -8.84 -6.95
CA ASP A 63 -7.93 -7.65 -6.19
C ASP A 63 -7.83 -7.96 -4.70
N GLY A 64 -6.92 -7.30 -3.99
CA GLY A 64 -6.76 -7.57 -2.56
C GLY A 64 -6.09 -6.45 -1.80
N ILE A 65 -6.67 -6.09 -0.65
CA ILE A 65 -6.10 -5.10 0.27
C ILE A 65 -5.14 -5.77 1.25
N THR A 66 -3.92 -5.23 1.30
CA THR A 66 -2.87 -5.63 2.23
C THR A 66 -2.69 -4.63 3.36
N GLY A 67 -2.95 -3.34 3.15
CA GLY A 67 -2.81 -2.28 4.15
C GLY A 67 -4.00 -1.32 4.20
N ILE A 68 -4.39 -0.91 5.41
CA ILE A 68 -5.39 0.13 5.65
C ILE A 68 -4.91 1.10 6.74
N ALA A 69 -5.17 2.40 6.57
CA ALA A 69 -5.11 3.40 7.62
C ALA A 69 -6.28 4.37 7.49
N VAL A 70 -6.55 5.13 8.54
CA VAL A 70 -7.68 6.05 8.62
C VAL A 70 -7.20 7.38 9.17
N ASN A 71 -7.70 8.49 8.62
CA ASN A 71 -7.41 9.82 9.12
C ASN A 71 -8.47 10.30 10.13
N ASN A 72 -8.24 11.48 10.72
CA ASN A 72 -9.18 12.08 11.69
C ASN A 72 -10.54 12.47 11.08
N ALA A 73 -10.65 12.53 9.76
CA ALA A 73 -11.92 12.76 9.06
C ALA A 73 -12.72 11.47 8.82
N GLY A 74 -12.20 10.30 9.22
CA GLY A 74 -12.82 8.99 9.00
C GLY A 74 -12.61 8.43 7.59
N GLU A 75 -11.80 9.08 6.76
CA GLU A 75 -11.50 8.61 5.41
C GLU A 75 -10.50 7.46 5.47
N ALA A 76 -10.84 6.34 4.81
CA ALA A 76 -10.00 5.15 4.75
C ALA A 76 -9.04 5.20 3.56
N PHE A 77 -7.76 4.99 3.83
CA PHE A 77 -6.70 4.83 2.83
C PHE A 77 -6.32 3.37 2.76
N VAL A 78 -6.31 2.79 1.57
CA VAL A 78 -6.00 1.38 1.35
C VAL A 78 -4.97 1.21 0.24
N THR A 79 -4.10 0.21 0.42
CA THR A 79 -3.16 -0.26 -0.59
C THR A 79 -3.21 -1.78 -0.68
N GLY A 80 -2.68 -2.32 -1.77
CA GLY A 80 -2.73 -3.74 -2.05
C GLY A 80 -2.17 -4.07 -3.42
N VAL A 81 -2.72 -5.14 -3.98
CA VAL A 81 -2.47 -5.57 -5.37
C VAL A 81 -3.76 -5.52 -6.16
N THR A 82 -3.62 -5.17 -7.43
CA THR A 82 -4.69 -5.31 -8.41
C THR A 82 -4.17 -6.04 -9.63
N PHE A 83 -4.89 -7.08 -10.06
CA PHE A 83 -4.68 -7.76 -11.35
C PHE A 83 -5.65 -7.21 -12.40
N SER A 84 -6.34 -6.10 -12.10
CA SER A 84 -7.44 -5.56 -12.88
C SER A 84 -6.97 -4.42 -13.78
N PRO A 85 -7.03 -4.54 -15.11
CA PRO A 85 -6.77 -3.41 -16.02
C PRO A 85 -7.78 -2.26 -15.90
N ASN A 86 -8.93 -2.54 -15.29
CA ASN A 86 -10.06 -1.64 -15.07
C ASN A 86 -10.33 -1.37 -13.57
N PHE A 87 -9.30 -1.44 -12.73
CA PHE A 87 -9.41 -1.04 -11.32
C PHE A 87 -10.03 0.37 -11.19
N PRO A 88 -10.93 0.62 -10.22
CA PRO A 88 -11.61 1.90 -10.07
C PRO A 88 -10.62 3.03 -9.76
N THR A 89 -10.45 3.97 -10.69
CA THR A 89 -9.58 5.15 -10.51
C THR A 89 -10.39 6.43 -10.29
N LYS A 90 -9.81 7.38 -9.55
CA LYS A 90 -10.41 8.72 -9.32
C LYS A 90 -9.31 9.73 -9.03
N ASN A 91 -9.26 10.82 -9.79
CA ASN A 91 -8.21 11.84 -9.66
C ASN A 91 -6.79 11.22 -9.70
N ALA A 92 -6.62 10.17 -10.50
CA ALA A 92 -5.42 9.34 -10.49
C ALA A 92 -4.22 10.06 -11.12
N ILE A 93 -3.02 9.74 -10.63
CA ILE A 93 -1.77 10.09 -11.29
C ILE A 93 -1.45 9.05 -12.37
N GLN A 94 -1.67 7.78 -12.06
CA GLN A 94 -1.54 6.67 -12.98
C GLN A 94 -2.94 6.10 -13.24
N THR A 95 -3.46 6.35 -14.44
CA THR A 95 -4.83 5.96 -14.84
C THR A 95 -4.93 4.56 -15.42
N ASN A 96 -3.81 3.97 -15.80
CA ASN A 96 -3.75 2.67 -16.48
C ASN A 96 -2.82 1.71 -15.74
N PHE A 97 -3.20 0.44 -15.79
CA PHE A 97 -2.35 -0.69 -15.41
C PHE A 97 -1.07 -0.68 -16.26
N ALA A 98 0.10 -0.69 -15.62
CA ALA A 98 1.38 -0.42 -16.29
C ALA A 98 2.06 -1.68 -16.86
N GLY A 99 1.68 -2.87 -16.41
CA GLY A 99 2.25 -4.13 -16.87
C GLY A 99 2.30 -5.17 -15.76
N GLY A 100 3.16 -6.18 -15.94
CA GLY A 100 3.22 -7.33 -15.04
C GLY A 100 1.91 -8.13 -14.99
N ASP A 101 1.84 -9.00 -14.00
CA ASP A 101 0.62 -9.72 -13.63
C ASP A 101 -0.25 -8.88 -12.69
N PHE A 102 0.36 -8.01 -11.87
CA PHE A 102 -0.33 -7.14 -10.92
C PHE A 102 0.43 -5.85 -10.62
N ASP A 103 -0.34 -4.78 -10.41
CA ASP A 103 0.15 -3.48 -9.97
C ASP A 103 -0.22 -3.26 -8.50
N ALA A 104 0.55 -2.41 -7.81
CA ALA A 104 0.09 -1.87 -6.55
C ALA A 104 -0.99 -0.81 -6.82
N PHE A 105 -1.76 -0.47 -5.80
CA PHE A 105 -2.68 0.66 -5.88
C PHE A 105 -2.71 1.45 -4.58
N LEU A 106 -3.23 2.66 -4.65
CA LEU A 106 -3.64 3.46 -3.51
C LEU A 106 -5.04 3.98 -3.77
N ALA A 107 -5.97 3.71 -2.85
CA ALA A 107 -7.32 4.26 -2.88
C ALA A 107 -7.69 4.91 -1.55
N LYS A 108 -8.40 6.04 -1.64
CA LYS A 108 -8.93 6.82 -0.52
C LYS A 108 -10.45 6.85 -0.63
N LEU A 109 -11.14 6.27 0.35
CA LEU A 109 -12.59 6.25 0.44
C LEU A 109 -13.08 7.39 1.35
N SER A 110 -14.26 7.93 1.04
CA SER A 110 -14.94 8.86 1.94
C SER A 110 -15.32 8.16 3.27
N ASP A 111 -15.59 8.95 4.31
CA ASP A 111 -16.02 8.42 5.62
C ASP A 111 -17.31 7.58 5.55
N ALA A 112 -18.18 7.89 4.59
CA ALA A 112 -19.38 7.11 4.32
C ALA A 112 -19.11 5.80 3.55
N GLY A 113 -17.90 5.62 3.01
CA GLY A 113 -17.49 4.45 2.21
C GLY A 113 -18.12 4.35 0.82
N SER A 114 -18.95 5.33 0.43
CA SER A 114 -19.76 5.29 -0.79
C SER A 114 -19.13 5.99 -2.00
N SER A 115 -17.95 6.58 -1.84
CA SER A 115 -17.24 7.29 -2.91
C SER A 115 -15.71 7.22 -2.75
N LEU A 116 -15.00 7.19 -3.89
CA LEU A 116 -13.56 7.42 -3.94
C LEU A 116 -13.28 8.92 -3.93
N GLN A 117 -12.37 9.34 -3.07
CA GLN A 117 -11.81 10.70 -3.06
C GLN A 117 -10.55 10.77 -3.93
N PHE A 118 -9.78 9.69 -3.94
CA PHE A 118 -8.59 9.48 -4.77
C PHE A 118 -8.42 7.98 -5.01
N SER A 119 -7.99 7.57 -6.19
CA SER A 119 -7.59 6.19 -6.47
C SER A 119 -6.70 6.13 -7.69
N THR A 120 -5.54 5.48 -7.57
CA THR A 120 -4.50 5.38 -8.61
C THR A 120 -3.89 3.98 -8.61
N TYR A 121 -3.45 3.54 -9.78
CA TYR A 121 -2.43 2.49 -9.86
C TYR A 121 -1.09 3.04 -9.34
N LEU A 122 -0.19 2.14 -8.99
CA LEU A 122 1.18 2.42 -8.59
C LEU A 122 2.06 1.24 -9.04
N GLY A 123 2.71 1.39 -10.20
CA GLY A 123 3.53 0.31 -10.75
C GLY A 123 4.16 0.65 -12.10
N GLY A 124 4.90 -0.30 -12.63
CA GLY A 124 5.62 -0.24 -13.90
C GLY A 124 5.35 -1.48 -14.76
N ARG A 125 6.33 -1.90 -15.56
CA ARG A 125 6.13 -3.01 -16.53
C ARG A 125 6.23 -4.40 -15.92
N GLY A 126 6.79 -4.52 -14.72
CA GLY A 126 6.89 -5.75 -13.94
C GLY A 126 5.79 -5.83 -12.88
N ASP A 127 5.98 -6.72 -11.92
CA ASP A 127 5.05 -6.94 -10.81
C ASP A 127 5.33 -5.95 -9.67
N ASP A 128 4.26 -5.34 -9.17
CA ASP A 128 4.30 -4.30 -8.14
C ASP A 128 3.31 -4.59 -7.01
N ARG A 129 3.80 -4.67 -5.76
CA ARG A 129 2.96 -4.98 -4.60
C ARG A 129 3.09 -3.94 -3.51
N GLY A 130 1.97 -3.32 -3.14
CA GLY A 130 1.85 -2.57 -1.89
C GLY A 130 1.64 -3.53 -0.71
N TYR A 131 2.44 -3.42 0.35
CA TYR A 131 2.33 -4.27 1.54
C TYR A 131 1.68 -3.53 2.73
N ARG A 132 2.06 -2.27 2.92
CA ARG A 132 1.62 -1.44 4.04
C ARG A 132 1.56 0.03 3.66
N LEU A 133 0.76 0.77 4.42
CA LEU A 133 0.77 2.23 4.38
C LEU A 133 0.68 2.83 5.78
N ALA A 134 1.10 4.09 5.91
CA ALA A 134 0.93 4.91 7.10
C ALA A 134 0.59 6.35 6.71
N LEU A 135 -0.03 7.09 7.63
CA LEU A 135 -0.39 8.49 7.45
C LEU A 135 0.42 9.38 8.40
N ASP A 136 0.82 10.56 7.94
CA ASP A 136 1.28 11.62 8.84
C ASP A 136 0.10 12.46 9.38
N SER A 137 0.40 13.43 10.26
CA SER A 137 -0.62 14.31 10.85
C SER A 137 -1.35 15.19 9.83
N SER A 138 -0.77 15.39 8.64
CA SER A 138 -1.36 16.12 7.52
C SER A 138 -2.14 15.20 6.57
N SER A 139 -2.29 13.91 6.90
CA SER A 139 -2.88 12.87 6.03
C SER A 139 -2.12 12.65 4.72
N ASN A 140 -0.83 12.99 4.66
CA ASN A 140 0.01 12.46 3.58
C ASN A 140 0.21 10.97 3.82
N VAL A 141 0.20 10.19 2.75
CA VAL A 141 0.22 8.73 2.82
C VAL A 141 1.54 8.20 2.29
N TYR A 142 2.14 7.31 3.07
CA TYR A 142 3.39 6.63 2.79
C TYR A 142 3.05 5.19 2.49
N VAL A 143 3.24 4.75 1.25
CA VAL A 143 3.02 3.37 0.79
C VAL A 143 4.38 2.72 0.65
N VAL A 144 4.51 1.51 1.18
CA VAL A 144 5.71 0.68 1.02
C VAL A 144 5.36 -0.67 0.43
N GLY A 145 6.33 -1.22 -0.30
CA GLY A 145 6.11 -2.42 -1.08
C GLY A 145 7.38 -3.04 -1.63
N GLN A 146 7.18 -3.89 -2.64
CA GLN A 146 8.22 -4.47 -3.48
C GLN A 146 7.83 -4.28 -4.95
N THR A 147 8.83 -4.04 -5.78
CA THR A 147 8.69 -3.84 -7.22
C THR A 147 9.73 -4.68 -7.98
N THR A 148 9.33 -5.31 -9.07
CA THR A 148 10.25 -5.85 -10.10
C THR A 148 10.34 -4.94 -11.33
N SER A 149 9.70 -3.77 -11.26
CA SER A 149 9.61 -2.80 -12.34
C SER A 149 10.82 -1.88 -12.33
N SER A 150 11.72 -2.01 -13.31
CA SER A 150 12.80 -1.03 -13.55
C SER A 150 12.32 0.38 -13.91
N ASN A 151 11.04 0.52 -14.26
CA ASN A 151 10.37 1.77 -14.62
C ASN A 151 9.28 2.16 -13.61
N PHE A 152 9.39 1.75 -12.34
CA PHE A 152 8.50 2.17 -11.27
C PHE A 152 8.43 3.71 -11.15
N PRO A 153 7.28 4.31 -10.81
CA PRO A 153 7.16 5.76 -10.68
C PRO A 153 8.03 6.32 -9.55
N VAL A 154 9.05 7.11 -9.90
CA VAL A 154 9.93 7.80 -8.95
C VAL A 154 9.68 9.30 -8.93
N ALA A 155 9.90 9.95 -7.78
CA ALA A 155 9.78 11.40 -7.62
C ALA A 155 10.74 11.83 -6.50
N SER A 156 11.67 12.73 -6.80
CA SER A 156 12.72 13.15 -5.85
C SER A 156 13.41 11.96 -5.12
N PRO A 157 13.81 10.89 -5.82
CA PRO A 157 14.22 9.64 -5.19
C PRO A 157 15.56 9.75 -4.45
N LEU A 158 15.73 8.92 -3.41
CA LEU A 158 17.05 8.63 -2.82
C LEU A 158 17.84 7.63 -3.69
N GLN A 159 17.14 6.66 -4.26
CA GLN A 159 17.63 5.68 -5.23
C GLN A 159 16.70 5.71 -6.45
N ALA A 160 17.22 6.20 -7.58
CA ALA A 160 16.44 6.44 -8.80
C ALA A 160 16.28 5.20 -9.70
N THR A 161 17.06 4.16 -9.46
CA THR A 161 17.12 2.95 -10.29
C THR A 161 17.05 1.70 -9.43
N MET A 162 16.32 0.70 -9.91
CA MET A 162 16.28 -0.64 -9.31
C MET A 162 17.68 -1.25 -9.26
N GLY A 163 18.07 -1.76 -8.10
CA GLY A 163 19.38 -2.34 -7.83
C GLY A 163 19.47 -3.81 -8.25
N GLY A 164 18.38 -4.56 -8.12
CA GLY A 164 18.39 -6.02 -8.27
C GLY A 164 17.19 -6.60 -9.00
N GLY A 165 16.85 -7.85 -8.68
CA GLY A 165 15.73 -8.56 -9.30
C GLY A 165 14.36 -8.11 -8.78
N ALA A 166 14.31 -7.62 -7.54
CA ALA A 166 13.18 -6.91 -6.98
C ALA A 166 13.69 -5.99 -5.87
N ASP A 167 13.24 -4.75 -5.85
CA ASP A 167 13.62 -3.80 -4.80
C ASP A 167 12.42 -3.44 -3.94
N ALA A 168 12.68 -3.02 -2.70
CA ALA A 168 11.65 -2.33 -1.95
C ALA A 168 11.35 -0.98 -2.61
N PHE A 169 10.15 -0.44 -2.38
CA PHE A 169 9.85 0.96 -2.69
C PHE A 169 9.24 1.67 -1.48
N MET A 170 9.43 3.00 -1.45
CA MET A 170 8.68 3.92 -0.60
C MET A 170 8.11 5.02 -1.49
N THR A 171 6.81 5.23 -1.38
CA THR A 171 6.10 6.28 -2.11
C THR A 171 5.27 7.12 -1.15
N LYS A 172 5.50 8.43 -1.14
CA LYS A 172 4.70 9.43 -0.41
C LYS A 172 3.78 10.16 -1.37
N PHE A 173 2.48 10.12 -1.10
CA PHE A 173 1.49 11.00 -1.71
C PHE A 173 1.04 12.07 -0.72
N SER A 174 0.72 13.26 -1.22
CA SER A 174 0.01 14.27 -0.44
C SER A 174 -1.39 13.80 -0.07
N ALA A 175 -2.03 14.45 0.90
CA ALA A 175 -3.43 14.18 1.26
C ALA A 175 -4.43 14.33 0.10
N THR A 176 -4.06 15.10 -0.94
CA THR A 176 -4.84 15.30 -2.17
C THR A 176 -4.48 14.30 -3.27
N GLY A 177 -3.54 13.38 -3.01
CA GLY A 177 -3.14 12.34 -3.94
C GLY A 177 -2.04 12.74 -4.92
N SER A 178 -1.29 13.81 -4.68
CA SER A 178 -0.13 14.19 -5.52
C SER A 178 1.13 13.43 -5.11
N LEU A 179 1.92 12.91 -6.06
CA LEU A 179 3.17 12.20 -5.79
C LEU A 179 4.23 13.18 -5.30
N ALA A 180 4.61 13.09 -4.02
CA ALA A 180 5.54 14.01 -3.38
C ALA A 180 6.98 13.46 -3.32
N PHE A 181 7.10 12.15 -3.09
CA PHE A 181 8.38 11.43 -3.05
C PHE A 181 8.15 9.99 -3.46
N SER A 182 9.07 9.38 -4.20
CA SER A 182 9.05 7.96 -4.51
C SER A 182 10.43 7.47 -4.88
N THR A 183 10.88 6.37 -4.27
CA THR A 183 12.23 5.83 -4.39
C THR A 183 12.20 4.31 -4.43
N TYR A 184 13.18 3.71 -5.11
CA TYR A 184 13.59 2.35 -4.82
C TYR A 184 14.36 2.31 -3.48
N LEU A 185 14.50 1.12 -2.92
CA LEU A 185 15.34 0.84 -1.78
C LEU A 185 15.80 -0.63 -1.86
N GLY A 186 17.02 -0.85 -2.35
CA GLY A 186 17.55 -2.20 -2.56
C GLY A 186 18.97 -2.21 -3.11
N GLY A 187 19.60 -3.38 -3.03
CA GLY A 187 20.89 -3.69 -3.64
C GLY A 187 20.73 -4.69 -4.79
N SER A 188 21.75 -5.48 -5.05
CA SER A 188 21.82 -6.42 -6.20
C SER A 188 20.88 -7.64 -6.12
N GLY A 189 20.30 -7.91 -4.95
CA GLY A 189 19.47 -9.07 -4.64
C GLY A 189 17.96 -8.83 -4.76
N ILE A 190 17.20 -9.49 -3.87
CA ILE A 190 15.75 -9.30 -3.70
C ILE A 190 15.53 -8.57 -2.37
N ASP A 191 14.84 -7.45 -2.44
CA ASP A 191 14.57 -6.58 -1.31
C ASP A 191 13.07 -6.25 -1.25
N GLY A 192 12.54 -6.00 -0.06
CA GLY A 192 11.12 -5.68 0.10
C GLY A 192 10.78 -4.98 1.41
N ALA A 193 9.93 -3.97 1.35
CA ALA A 193 9.46 -3.25 2.53
C ALA A 193 8.06 -3.75 2.95
N THR A 194 7.95 -4.26 4.16
CA THR A 194 6.74 -4.92 4.69
C THR A 194 6.03 -4.12 5.77
N GLY A 195 6.66 -3.05 6.27
CA GLY A 195 6.10 -2.18 7.32
C GLY A 195 6.57 -0.74 7.16
N VAL A 196 5.71 0.20 7.58
CA VAL A 196 6.03 1.62 7.64
C VAL A 196 5.32 2.27 8.83
N ALA A 197 6.02 3.14 9.53
CA ALA A 197 5.49 4.04 10.54
C ALA A 197 5.94 5.48 10.23
N VAL A 198 5.20 6.48 10.66
CA VAL A 198 5.55 7.90 10.45
C VAL A 198 5.43 8.64 11.77
N ASP A 199 6.43 9.43 12.12
CA ASP A 199 6.37 10.25 13.34
C ASP A 199 5.65 11.59 13.09
N ALA A 200 5.45 12.36 14.17
CA ALA A 200 4.76 13.65 14.13
C ALA A 200 5.52 14.73 13.32
N SER A 201 6.81 14.52 13.04
CA SER A 201 7.61 15.42 12.20
C SER A 201 7.56 15.02 10.71
N GLY A 202 6.89 13.91 10.38
CA GLY A 202 6.80 13.38 9.02
C GLY A 202 7.96 12.48 8.61
N ASN A 203 8.84 12.09 9.54
CA ASN A 203 9.88 11.10 9.26
C ASN A 203 9.24 9.72 9.13
N SER A 204 9.53 9.00 8.06
CA SER A 204 9.05 7.62 7.86
C SER A 204 10.09 6.61 8.31
N TYR A 205 9.65 5.55 8.97
CA TYR A 205 10.45 4.42 9.46
C TYR A 205 9.96 3.15 8.77
N ILE A 206 10.77 2.57 7.91
CA ILE A 206 10.40 1.40 7.09
C ILE A 206 11.02 0.15 7.69
N THR A 207 10.32 -0.99 7.68
CA THR A 207 10.88 -2.32 7.98
C THR A 207 10.68 -3.26 6.79
N GLY A 208 11.52 -4.29 6.67
CA GLY A 208 11.49 -5.15 5.49
C GLY A 208 12.48 -6.30 5.56
N PHE A 209 12.86 -6.76 4.38
CA PHE A 209 13.84 -7.81 4.16
C PHE A 209 14.79 -7.44 3.02
N THR A 210 15.98 -8.02 3.07
CA THR A 210 17.00 -7.89 2.03
C THR A 210 17.80 -9.18 1.91
N ASP A 211 18.01 -9.61 0.66
CA ASP A 211 18.97 -10.65 0.29
C ASP A 211 20.31 -10.06 -0.22
N SER A 212 20.37 -8.74 -0.36
CA SER A 212 21.48 -7.98 -0.95
C SER A 212 22.65 -7.80 0.02
N ASP A 213 23.86 -8.14 -0.41
CA ASP A 213 25.10 -7.87 0.35
C ASP A 213 25.48 -6.38 0.31
N ASP A 214 25.02 -5.68 -0.72
CA ASP A 214 25.26 -4.28 -1.04
C ASP A 214 24.05 -3.38 -0.75
N PHE A 215 23.19 -3.79 0.19
CA PHE A 215 22.00 -3.02 0.54
C PHE A 215 22.35 -1.60 1.03
N PRO A 216 21.68 -0.54 0.52
CA PRO A 216 21.98 0.84 0.90
C PRO A 216 21.66 1.10 2.37
N VAL A 217 22.70 1.35 3.17
CA VAL A 217 22.59 1.67 4.60
C VAL A 217 23.00 3.10 4.89
N ALA A 218 22.20 3.80 5.69
CA ALA A 218 22.54 5.12 6.25
C ALA A 218 22.41 5.04 7.78
N ALA A 219 23.53 5.17 8.49
CA ALA A 219 23.60 5.06 9.95
C ALA A 219 22.97 3.76 10.52
N ALA A 220 23.14 2.63 9.83
CA ALA A 220 22.56 1.36 10.24
C ALA A 220 23.19 0.82 11.53
N LEU A 221 22.34 0.26 12.40
CA LEU A 221 22.77 -0.49 13.59
C LEU A 221 23.55 -1.76 13.23
N GLN A 222 23.29 -2.33 12.04
CA GLN A 222 24.05 -3.43 11.45
C GLN A 222 24.36 -3.11 9.99
N PRO A 223 25.59 -2.70 9.66
CA PRO A 223 25.95 -2.25 8.31
C PRO A 223 26.39 -3.37 7.36
N VAL A 224 26.56 -4.61 7.83
CA VAL A 224 27.05 -5.74 7.02
C VAL A 224 26.21 -6.99 7.28
N LYS A 225 25.96 -7.75 6.20
CA LYS A 225 25.36 -9.09 6.25
C LYS A 225 26.34 -10.09 6.89
N ASN A 226 26.02 -10.59 8.09
CA ASN A 226 26.77 -11.69 8.70
C ASN A 226 26.39 -13.04 8.05
N ALA A 227 27.39 -13.91 7.86
CA ALA A 227 27.27 -15.17 7.10
C ALA A 227 26.46 -16.28 7.82
N ASP A 228 26.08 -16.12 9.09
CA ASP A 228 25.68 -17.25 9.95
C ASP A 228 24.19 -17.32 10.34
N ASP A 229 23.29 -16.45 9.83
CA ASP A 229 21.88 -16.48 10.27
C ASP A 229 20.91 -17.05 9.22
N ASP A 230 20.47 -18.29 9.46
CA ASP A 230 19.19 -19.00 9.20
C ASP A 230 18.27 -18.68 7.99
N GLY A 231 18.71 -17.95 6.96
CA GLY A 231 17.95 -17.77 5.72
C GLY A 231 16.62 -17.00 5.88
N GLY A 232 16.49 -16.20 6.93
CA GLY A 232 15.30 -15.38 7.21
C GLY A 232 15.46 -13.90 6.80
N PRO A 233 14.35 -13.21 6.49
CA PRO A 233 14.31 -11.79 6.14
C PRO A 233 14.91 -10.90 7.24
N ARG A 234 15.88 -10.03 6.91
CA ARG A 234 16.58 -9.17 7.89
C ARG A 234 16.06 -7.72 7.91
N PHE A 235 15.80 -7.22 9.12
CA PHE A 235 15.22 -5.92 9.45
C PHE A 235 16.19 -4.76 9.24
N GLY A 236 15.75 -3.71 8.53
CA GLY A 236 16.35 -2.38 8.63
C GLY A 236 15.26 -1.37 8.94
N ILE A 237 15.48 -0.47 9.90
CA ILE A 237 14.66 0.74 10.12
C ILE A 237 15.31 1.86 9.31
N PHE A 238 14.59 2.42 8.35
CA PHE A 238 15.10 3.50 7.49
C PHE A 238 14.33 4.78 7.74
N ASN A 239 15.03 5.87 8.07
CA ASN A 239 14.46 7.21 8.07
C ASN A 239 14.58 7.83 6.67
N CYS A 240 13.45 8.12 6.03
CA CYS A 240 13.39 8.79 4.72
C CYS A 240 12.77 10.20 4.81
N GLY A 241 12.81 10.83 5.99
CA GLY A 241 12.31 12.18 6.25
C GLY A 241 13.02 13.28 5.49
#